data_AF-A0A7X8KDY2-F1
#
_entry.id   AF-A0A7X8KDY2-F1
#
_cell.length_a   1.000
_cell.length_b   1.000
_cell.length_c   1.000
_cell.angle_alpha   90.00
_cell.angle_beta   90.00
_cell.angle_gamma   90.00
#
_symmetry.space_group_name_H-M   'P 1'
#
loop_
_entity.id
_entity.type
_entity.pdbx_description
1 polymer ?
#
loop_
_entity_poly.entity_id
_entity_poly.type
_entity_poly.pdbx_seq_one_letter_code
_entity_poly.pdbx_strand_id
1 'polypeptide(L)'
;MEIKKITLSFFKTLMIALFISAIDVFGQSTPPAGTPFINIKIEGSGKYNIGLQSLSAFSTAWIENPAGTFTAVSVNTSLVFNNYNFVGDSIKVYGNIDAFHSFPIDDTYGKLIALNNKKGPNLTELVCPDNNISDIDSLNIDNCSNLKKLIFANNLLGEYWSVFNMDFPELEYCDLSRNYFSSGIINFNCPNLIHLNISNFKNYDPFSFGCDIIGVPKSTNLEYLNIGKATFTSIDSLEFLTKLKCLNVIGNMS
;
A
#
# COMPACT_ATOMS: atom_id res chain seq x y z
N MET A 1 41.58 36.49 25.94
CA MET A 1 42.01 35.09 25.67
C MET A 1 40.84 34.09 25.70
N GLU A 2 39.60 34.52 25.40
CA GLU A 2 38.39 33.67 25.53
C GLU A 2 37.77 33.27 24.18
N ILE A 3 37.94 34.08 23.13
CA ILE A 3 37.26 33.88 21.84
C ILE A 3 37.71 32.57 21.15
N LYS A 4 38.98 32.16 21.27
CA LYS A 4 39.50 30.91 20.69
C LYS A 4 38.98 29.63 21.36
N LYS A 5 38.57 29.68 22.64
CA LYS A 5 38.04 28.50 23.36
C LYS A 5 36.60 28.21 22.98
N ILE A 6 35.79 29.26 22.76
CA ILE A 6 34.38 29.13 22.37
C ILE A 6 34.27 28.54 20.95
N THR A 7 35.09 29.01 20.01
CA THR A 7 35.07 28.48 18.63
C THR A 7 35.47 27.00 18.57
N LEU A 8 36.48 26.58 19.34
CA LEU A 8 36.94 25.19 19.36
C LEU A 8 35.94 24.25 20.04
N SER A 9 35.26 24.71 21.11
CA SER A 9 34.20 23.95 21.77
C SER A 9 32.98 23.79 20.85
N PHE A 10 32.57 24.86 20.16
CA PHE A 10 31.42 24.80 19.25
C PHE A 10 31.71 23.92 18.03
N PHE A 11 32.92 23.99 17.47
CA PHE A 11 33.34 23.11 16.38
C PHE A 11 33.43 21.65 16.78
N LYS A 12 33.90 21.34 18.00
CA LYS A 12 33.91 19.96 18.51
C LYS A 12 32.49 19.43 18.71
N THR A 13 31.60 20.20 19.31
CA THR A 13 30.20 19.78 19.50
C THR A 13 29.46 19.61 18.17
N LEU A 14 29.70 20.51 17.20
CA LEU A 14 29.10 20.42 15.86
C LEU A 14 29.67 19.23 15.06
N MET A 15 30.98 18.97 15.14
CA MET A 15 31.61 17.81 14.50
C MET A 15 31.18 16.50 15.16
N ILE A 16 31.02 16.45 16.49
CA ILE A 16 30.49 15.28 17.18
C ILE A 16 29.03 15.03 16.77
N ALA A 17 28.20 16.07 16.67
CA ALA A 17 26.83 15.93 16.18
C ALA A 17 26.77 15.46 14.71
N LEU A 18 27.63 16.00 13.84
CA LEU A 18 27.75 15.59 12.43
C LEU A 18 28.30 14.16 12.29
N PHE A 19 29.22 13.73 13.15
CA PHE A 19 29.74 12.36 13.14
C PHE A 19 28.76 11.34 13.73
N ILE A 20 27.99 11.70 14.76
CA ILE A 20 26.91 10.84 15.29
C ILE A 20 25.84 10.66 14.21
N SER A 21 25.43 11.73 13.50
CA SER A 21 24.43 11.60 12.42
C SER A 21 24.88 10.75 11.23
N ALA A 22 26.19 10.57 11.01
CA ALA A 22 26.74 9.83 9.88
C ALA A 22 27.08 8.36 10.21
N ILE A 23 27.36 8.05 11.48
CA ILE A 23 27.68 6.68 11.94
C ILE A 23 26.42 5.88 12.31
N ASP A 24 25.33 6.54 12.71
CA ASP A 24 24.10 5.87 13.12
C ASP A 24 23.24 5.31 11.96
N VAL A 25 23.55 5.65 10.70
CA VAL A 25 22.71 5.23 9.55
C VAL A 25 22.87 3.75 9.20
N PHE A 26 23.99 3.11 9.56
CA PHE A 26 24.30 1.73 9.15
C PHE A 26 24.44 0.71 10.30
N GLY A 27 24.09 1.07 11.55
CA GLY A 27 24.36 0.23 12.72
C GLY A 27 23.21 0.04 13.72
N GLN A 28 22.04 0.64 13.51
CA GLN A 28 20.99 0.60 14.51
C GLN A 28 20.18 -0.70 14.43
N SER A 29 20.30 -1.55 15.46
CA SER A 29 19.65 -2.86 15.53
C SER A 29 18.15 -2.80 15.86
N THR A 30 17.67 -1.69 16.42
CA THR A 30 16.27 -1.49 16.82
C THR A 30 15.74 -0.13 16.35
N PRO A 31 14.44 0.01 16.04
CA PRO A 31 13.89 1.29 15.61
C PRO A 31 13.96 2.34 16.74
N PRO A 32 14.33 3.61 16.43
CA PRO A 32 14.22 4.70 17.38
C PRO A 32 12.81 4.83 17.98
N ALA A 33 12.69 5.37 19.19
CA ALA A 33 11.40 5.68 19.78
C ALA A 33 10.59 6.63 18.89
N GLY A 34 9.32 6.30 18.64
CA GLY A 34 8.44 7.09 17.78
C GLY A 34 8.57 6.82 16.28
N THR A 35 9.42 5.86 15.87
CA THR A 35 9.50 5.46 14.46
C THR A 35 8.12 4.99 13.96
N PRO A 36 7.63 5.53 12.82
CA PRO A 36 6.35 5.12 12.25
C PRO A 36 6.42 3.65 11.83
N PHE A 37 5.28 2.97 11.85
CA PHE A 37 5.20 1.58 11.44
C PHE A 37 3.86 1.18 10.84
N ILE A 38 3.95 0.19 9.96
CA ILE A 38 2.82 -0.54 9.42
C ILE A 38 2.63 -1.79 10.27
N ASN A 39 1.42 -2.03 10.78
CA ASN A 39 1.08 -3.30 11.41
C ASN A 39 0.43 -4.23 10.38
N ILE A 40 0.89 -5.47 10.32
CA ILE A 40 0.45 -6.46 9.35
C ILE A 40 -0.10 -7.66 10.13
N LYS A 41 -1.29 -8.13 9.78
CA LYS A 41 -1.88 -9.36 10.32
C LYS A 41 -1.79 -10.49 9.31
N ILE A 42 -1.43 -11.67 9.80
CA ILE A 42 -1.21 -12.86 9.00
C ILE A 42 -2.08 -13.98 9.56
N GLU A 43 -2.62 -14.81 8.68
CA GLU A 43 -3.27 -16.06 9.05
C GLU A 43 -2.23 -17.09 9.52
N GLY A 44 -1.82 -17.01 10.80
CA GLY A 44 -0.75 -17.84 11.33
C GLY A 44 0.61 -17.45 10.76
N SER A 45 1.49 -18.42 10.49
CA SER A 45 2.83 -18.17 9.93
C SER A 45 2.81 -18.12 8.41
N GLY A 46 3.71 -17.35 7.80
CA GLY A 46 3.86 -17.38 6.35
C GLY A 46 5.18 -16.86 5.82
N LYS A 47 5.42 -17.07 4.53
CA LYS A 47 6.65 -16.66 3.85
C LYS A 47 6.35 -15.59 2.82
N TYR A 48 7.02 -14.45 2.97
CA TYR A 48 6.72 -13.24 2.21
C TYR A 48 7.96 -12.64 1.59
N ASN A 49 7.83 -12.17 0.36
CA ASN A 49 8.75 -11.25 -0.26
C ASN A 49 8.25 -9.83 0.03
N ILE A 50 8.97 -9.11 0.90
CA ILE A 50 8.64 -7.73 1.27
C ILE A 50 9.56 -6.79 0.51
N GLY A 51 8.96 -5.83 -0.19
CA GLY A 51 9.63 -4.75 -0.88
C GLY A 51 9.48 -3.44 -0.13
N LEU A 52 10.60 -2.77 0.13
CA LEU A 52 10.63 -1.47 0.80
C LEU A 52 11.43 -0.46 -0.02
N GLN A 53 10.98 0.79 -0.03
CA GLN A 53 11.67 1.91 -0.68
C GLN A 53 11.59 3.15 0.20
N SER A 54 12.61 3.99 0.13
CA SER A 54 12.58 5.35 0.67
C SER A 54 13.12 6.34 -0.35
N LEU A 55 12.44 7.47 -0.55
CA LEU A 55 12.88 8.57 -1.41
C LEU A 55 14.09 9.30 -0.81
N SER A 56 14.34 9.13 0.48
CA SER A 56 15.60 9.53 1.10
C SER A 56 16.65 8.45 0.88
N ALA A 57 17.77 8.80 0.24
CA ALA A 57 18.86 7.87 0.05
C ALA A 57 19.44 7.40 1.40
N PHE A 58 19.74 6.10 1.50
CA PHE A 58 20.36 5.47 2.67
C PHE A 58 19.53 5.62 3.96
N SER A 59 18.29 5.14 3.96
CA SER A 59 17.52 5.01 5.21
C SER A 59 17.46 3.55 5.68
N THR A 60 17.04 3.36 6.92
CA THR A 60 16.90 2.03 7.53
C THR A 60 15.45 1.81 7.90
N ALA A 61 14.95 0.63 7.56
CA ALA A 61 13.69 0.09 8.03
C ALA A 61 13.95 -1.11 8.96
N TRP A 62 12.98 -1.46 9.79
CA TRP A 62 13.09 -2.63 10.67
C TRP A 62 11.87 -3.52 10.54
N ILE A 63 12.11 -4.81 10.37
CA ILE A 63 11.09 -5.85 10.41
C ILE A 63 11.08 -6.43 11.82
N GLU A 64 10.00 -6.25 12.58
CA GLU A 64 9.79 -6.86 13.89
C GLU A 64 9.10 -8.22 13.73
N ASN A 65 9.87 -9.31 13.92
CA ASN A 65 9.40 -10.68 13.77
C ASN A 65 10.34 -11.68 14.50
N PRO A 66 9.87 -12.38 15.56
CA PRO A 66 8.63 -12.14 16.30
C PRO A 66 8.69 -10.81 17.09
N ALA A 67 7.64 -10.48 17.84
CA ALA A 67 7.60 -9.28 18.68
C ALA A 67 8.87 -9.13 19.55
N GLY A 68 9.46 -7.93 19.55
CA GLY A 68 10.70 -7.59 20.22
C GLY A 68 11.99 -8.00 19.49
N THR A 69 11.90 -8.73 18.37
CA THR A 69 13.06 -9.13 17.56
C THR A 69 13.08 -8.37 16.25
N PHE A 70 14.14 -7.61 15.98
CA PHE A 70 14.21 -6.70 14.85
C PHE A 70 15.28 -7.13 13.84
N THR A 71 14.92 -7.12 12.56
CA THR A 71 15.86 -7.23 11.45
C THR A 71 15.94 -5.87 10.75
N ALA A 72 17.11 -5.24 10.81
CA ALA A 72 17.37 -3.99 10.09
C ALA A 72 17.53 -4.26 8.58
N VAL A 73 16.96 -3.37 7.76
CA VAL A 73 16.95 -3.45 6.31
C VAL A 73 17.39 -2.10 5.77
N SER A 74 18.48 -2.08 5.00
CA SER A 74 18.87 -0.89 4.26
C SER A 74 17.90 -0.65 3.12
N VAL A 75 17.24 0.50 3.13
CA VAL A 75 16.28 0.94 2.12
C VAL A 75 16.84 2.14 1.37
N ASN A 76 16.58 2.19 0.08
CA ASN A 76 17.13 3.18 -0.84
C ASN A 76 16.01 3.73 -1.73
N THR A 77 16.39 4.60 -2.66
CA THR A 77 15.49 5.15 -3.70
C THR A 77 15.01 4.11 -4.71
N SER A 78 15.49 2.87 -4.63
CA SER A 78 14.98 1.72 -5.38
C SER A 78 14.38 0.70 -4.42
N LEU A 79 13.33 0.01 -4.87
CA LEU A 79 12.71 -1.07 -4.09
C LEU A 79 13.74 -2.15 -3.77
N VAL A 80 13.84 -2.48 -2.48
CA VAL A 80 14.66 -3.57 -1.96
C VAL A 80 13.73 -4.69 -1.52
N PHE A 81 13.86 -5.85 -2.16
CA PHE A 81 13.04 -7.03 -1.88
C PHE A 81 13.82 -8.07 -1.08
N ASN A 82 13.24 -8.53 0.03
CA ASN A 82 13.80 -9.59 0.85
C ASN A 82 12.73 -10.62 1.24
N ASN A 83 13.16 -11.87 1.41
CA ASN A 83 12.29 -12.96 1.84
C ASN A 83 12.31 -13.08 3.36
N TYR A 84 11.13 -13.11 3.97
CA TYR A 84 10.94 -13.25 5.41
C TYR A 84 10.07 -14.46 5.73
N ASN A 85 10.43 -15.17 6.79
CA ASN A 85 9.60 -16.20 7.41
C ASN A 85 8.91 -15.58 8.62
N PHE A 86 7.66 -15.17 8.46
CA PHE A 86 6.88 -14.58 9.53
C PHE A 86 6.30 -15.64 10.47
N VAL A 87 6.47 -15.41 11.76
CA VAL A 87 6.04 -16.30 12.84
C VAL A 87 5.06 -15.55 13.73
N GLY A 88 3.91 -16.17 14.01
CA GLY A 88 2.81 -15.53 14.73
C GLY A 88 1.88 -14.74 13.79
N ASP A 89 0.86 -14.12 14.38
CA ASP A 89 -0.28 -13.52 13.67
C ASP A 89 -0.13 -12.01 13.39
N SER A 90 0.93 -11.38 13.90
CA SER A 90 1.15 -9.93 13.79
C SER A 90 2.63 -9.60 13.60
N ILE A 91 2.91 -8.80 12.56
CA ILE A 91 4.24 -8.30 12.20
C ILE A 91 4.19 -6.78 12.14
N LYS A 92 5.29 -6.11 12.47
CA LYS A 92 5.42 -4.67 12.27
C LYS A 92 6.62 -4.34 11.39
N VAL A 93 6.39 -3.40 10.48
CA VAL A 93 7.41 -2.85 9.60
C VAL A 93 7.61 -1.39 9.97
N TYR A 94 8.73 -1.08 10.61
CA TYR A 94 9.09 0.25 11.06
C TYR A 94 9.94 0.96 10.02
N GLY A 95 9.75 2.26 9.88
CA GLY A 95 10.63 3.11 9.08
C GLY A 95 9.86 4.20 8.37
N ASN A 96 10.57 5.26 8.01
CA ASN A 96 10.05 6.30 7.11
C ASN A 96 10.22 5.83 5.66
N ILE A 97 9.34 4.92 5.23
CA ILE A 97 9.32 4.35 3.89
C ILE A 97 8.24 5.01 3.03
N ASP A 98 8.49 5.06 1.73
CA ASP A 98 7.57 5.65 0.74
C ASP A 98 6.83 4.57 -0.06
N ALA A 99 7.36 3.35 -0.13
CA ALA A 99 6.69 2.22 -0.76
C ALA A 99 6.71 0.99 0.14
N PHE A 100 5.56 0.32 0.23
CA PHE A 100 5.43 -0.98 0.89
C PHE A 100 4.82 -2.00 -0.07
N HIS A 101 5.58 -3.04 -0.37
CA HIS A 101 5.15 -4.14 -1.22
C HIS A 101 5.20 -5.45 -0.43
N SER A 102 4.20 -6.31 -0.58
CA SER A 102 4.14 -7.61 0.06
C SER A 102 3.57 -8.67 -0.88
N PHE A 103 4.38 -9.67 -1.18
CA PHE A 103 4.02 -10.80 -2.03
C PHE A 103 4.16 -12.11 -1.25
N PRO A 104 3.09 -12.89 -1.08
CA PRO A 104 3.24 -14.25 -0.56
C PRO A 104 4.05 -15.08 -1.57
N ILE A 105 4.98 -15.89 -1.08
CA ILE A 105 5.90 -16.64 -1.96
C ILE A 105 5.25 -17.89 -2.55
N ASP A 106 4.25 -18.47 -1.87
CA ASP A 106 3.37 -19.50 -2.42
C ASP A 106 2.06 -19.58 -1.60
N ASP A 107 1.16 -20.49 -2.02
CA ASP A 107 -0.16 -20.68 -1.42
C ASP A 107 -0.16 -21.63 -0.21
N THR A 108 0.98 -22.20 0.17
CA THR A 108 1.08 -23.11 1.34
C THR A 108 1.24 -22.37 2.65
N TYR A 109 1.54 -21.07 2.58
CA TYR A 109 1.79 -20.20 3.72
C TYR A 109 0.57 -19.33 4.06
N GLY A 110 0.46 -18.95 5.34
CA GLY A 110 -0.56 -18.01 5.79
C GLY A 110 -0.50 -16.72 4.98
N LYS A 111 -1.66 -16.17 4.60
CA LYS A 111 -1.83 -14.95 3.79
C LYS A 111 -2.02 -13.72 4.68
N LEU A 112 -1.76 -12.52 4.14
CA LEU A 112 -2.10 -11.29 4.85
C LEU A 112 -3.62 -11.18 4.91
N ILE A 113 -4.15 -10.93 6.11
CA ILE A 113 -5.60 -10.77 6.31
C ILE A 113 -5.97 -9.32 6.63
N ALA A 114 -5.02 -8.54 7.13
CA ALA A 114 -5.19 -7.12 7.33
C ALA A 114 -3.84 -6.40 7.35
N LEU A 115 -3.87 -5.12 7.09
CA LEU A 115 -2.77 -4.18 7.29
C LEU A 115 -3.34 -2.97 8.03
N ASN A 116 -2.53 -2.24 8.79
CA ASN A 116 -2.96 -1.03 9.49
C ASN A 116 -1.83 0.00 9.44
N ASN A 117 -2.07 1.11 8.75
CA ASN A 117 -1.13 2.20 8.55
C ASN A 117 -1.42 3.43 9.44
N LYS A 118 -2.25 3.31 10.48
CA LYS A 118 -2.65 4.45 11.33
C LYS A 118 -1.49 5.17 12.01
N LYS A 119 -0.42 4.44 12.33
CA LYS A 119 0.83 4.97 12.90
C LYS A 119 1.99 4.88 11.91
N GLY A 120 1.67 4.60 10.65
CA GLY A 120 2.65 4.32 9.63
C GLY A 120 3.03 5.55 8.82
N PRO A 121 3.95 5.37 7.88
CA PRO A 121 4.44 6.44 7.04
C PRO A 121 3.39 6.89 6.02
N ASN A 122 3.61 8.06 5.42
CA ASN A 122 2.81 8.56 4.31
C ASN A 122 3.28 7.90 3.01
N LEU A 123 2.67 6.76 2.66
CA LEU A 123 3.06 5.95 1.52
C LEU A 123 2.68 6.60 0.18
N THR A 124 3.54 6.40 -0.81
CA THR A 124 3.30 6.69 -2.23
C THR A 124 2.94 5.43 -3.03
N GLU A 125 3.40 4.25 -2.61
CA GLU A 125 2.98 2.97 -3.18
C GLU A 125 2.59 1.95 -2.10
N LEU A 126 1.47 1.28 -2.31
CA LEU A 126 1.00 0.16 -1.49
C LEU A 126 0.57 -1.00 -2.39
N VAL A 127 1.32 -2.11 -2.35
CA VAL A 127 1.18 -3.24 -3.26
C VAL A 127 1.14 -4.55 -2.48
N CYS A 128 -0.04 -5.16 -2.35
CA CYS A 128 -0.23 -6.42 -1.61
C CYS A 128 -1.13 -7.42 -2.36
N PRO A 129 -0.78 -7.84 -3.59
CA PRO A 129 -1.60 -8.79 -4.33
C PRO A 129 -1.55 -10.20 -3.73
N ASP A 130 -2.51 -11.04 -4.12
CA ASP A 130 -2.54 -12.49 -3.83
C ASP A 130 -2.61 -12.85 -2.34
N ASN A 131 -3.28 -12.00 -1.55
CA ASN A 131 -3.49 -12.17 -0.11
C ASN A 131 -4.97 -12.43 0.25
N ASN A 132 -5.29 -12.51 1.54
CA ASN A 132 -6.65 -12.73 2.06
C ASN A 132 -7.23 -11.46 2.71
N ILE A 133 -6.88 -10.27 2.22
CA ILE A 133 -7.32 -9.01 2.82
C ILE A 133 -8.78 -8.77 2.45
N SER A 134 -9.67 -8.73 3.43
CA SER A 134 -11.12 -8.56 3.23
C SER A 134 -11.63 -7.15 3.55
N ASP A 135 -10.84 -6.34 4.28
CA ASP A 135 -11.28 -5.04 4.78
C ASP A 135 -10.26 -3.94 4.47
N ILE A 136 -10.58 -3.04 3.52
CA ILE A 136 -9.77 -1.85 3.21
C ILE A 136 -9.84 -0.82 4.36
N ASP A 137 -10.97 -0.73 5.07
CA ASP A 137 -11.19 0.29 6.10
C ASP A 137 -10.31 -0.02 7.31
N SER A 138 -10.03 -1.31 7.53
CA SER A 138 -9.00 -1.76 8.47
C SER A 138 -7.58 -1.27 8.11
N LEU A 139 -7.32 -0.96 6.83
CA LEU A 139 -6.03 -0.44 6.37
C LEU A 139 -5.68 0.91 7.01
N ASN A 140 -6.68 1.68 7.46
CA ASN A 140 -6.48 3.03 8.02
C ASN A 140 -5.51 3.85 7.16
N ILE A 141 -5.70 3.80 5.83
CA ILE A 141 -4.86 4.47 4.83
C ILE A 141 -5.27 5.93 4.60
N ASP A 142 -6.15 6.48 5.44
CA ASP A 142 -6.51 7.92 5.47
C ASP A 142 -5.27 8.82 5.56
N ASN A 143 -4.17 8.31 6.15
CA ASN A 143 -2.89 9.00 6.26
C ASN A 143 -2.05 8.97 4.97
N CYS A 144 -2.42 8.17 3.97
CA CYS A 144 -1.71 8.01 2.70
C CYS A 144 -2.27 8.95 1.63
N SER A 145 -2.41 10.24 1.94
CA SER A 145 -2.91 11.24 0.98
C SER A 145 -2.06 11.37 -0.29
N ASN A 146 -0.79 10.93 -0.21
CA ASN A 146 0.18 10.99 -1.29
C ASN A 146 0.27 9.67 -2.10
N LEU A 147 -0.67 8.75 -1.88
CA LEU A 147 -0.66 7.44 -2.53
C LEU A 147 -0.89 7.60 -4.03
N LYS A 148 0.11 7.22 -4.83
CA LYS A 148 0.09 7.25 -6.30
C LYS A 148 -0.24 5.89 -6.90
N LYS A 149 0.09 4.82 -6.19
CA LYS A 149 -0.11 3.44 -6.66
C LYS A 149 -0.71 2.56 -5.58
N LEU A 150 -1.81 1.90 -5.93
CA LEU A 150 -2.55 0.98 -5.08
C LEU A 150 -2.81 -0.34 -5.81
N ILE A 151 -2.30 -1.44 -5.28
CA ILE A 151 -2.52 -2.78 -5.85
C ILE A 151 -2.94 -3.73 -4.73
N PHE A 152 -4.19 -4.18 -4.80
CA PHE A 152 -4.76 -5.23 -3.96
C PHE A 152 -5.42 -6.32 -4.81
N ALA A 153 -4.91 -6.55 -6.02
CA ALA A 153 -5.42 -7.59 -6.90
C ALA A 153 -5.42 -8.98 -6.23
N ASN A 154 -6.45 -9.78 -6.49
CA ASN A 154 -6.61 -11.13 -5.94
C ASN A 154 -6.58 -11.16 -4.39
N ASN A 155 -7.43 -10.35 -3.77
CA ASN A 155 -7.72 -10.37 -2.34
C ASN A 155 -9.19 -10.77 -2.09
N LEU A 156 -9.71 -10.51 -0.88
CA LEU A 156 -11.08 -10.77 -0.44
C LEU A 156 -11.91 -9.48 -0.30
N LEU A 157 -11.48 -8.35 -0.89
CA LEU A 157 -12.16 -7.06 -0.71
C LEU A 157 -13.57 -7.09 -1.29
N GLY A 158 -14.51 -6.39 -0.64
CA GLY A 158 -15.87 -6.22 -1.14
C GLY A 158 -16.88 -7.31 -0.76
N GLU A 159 -16.48 -8.31 0.04
CA GLU A 159 -17.36 -9.41 0.46
C GLU A 159 -18.58 -8.95 1.29
N TYR A 160 -18.51 -7.80 1.99
CA TYR A 160 -19.54 -7.35 2.93
C TYR A 160 -19.99 -5.88 2.78
N TRP A 161 -19.72 -5.23 1.65
CA TRP A 161 -19.94 -3.78 1.52
C TRP A 161 -21.16 -3.39 0.71
N SER A 162 -21.91 -2.42 1.23
CA SER A 162 -22.93 -1.69 0.46
C SER A 162 -22.33 -0.50 -0.30
N VAL A 163 -21.28 0.13 0.24
CA VAL A 163 -20.55 1.25 -0.37
C VAL A 163 -19.06 1.15 -0.04
N PHE A 164 -18.22 1.28 -1.05
CA PHE A 164 -16.77 1.37 -0.95
C PHE A 164 -16.29 2.72 -1.49
N ASN A 165 -15.74 3.56 -0.63
CA ASN A 165 -15.24 4.88 -1.03
C ASN A 165 -13.72 4.86 -1.11
N MET A 166 -13.17 5.35 -2.23
CA MET A 166 -11.74 5.63 -2.35
C MET A 166 -11.53 7.12 -2.59
N ASP A 167 -10.87 7.78 -1.64
CA ASP A 167 -10.54 9.18 -1.70
C ASP A 167 -9.02 9.37 -1.66
N PHE A 168 -8.39 9.21 -2.82
CA PHE A 168 -6.96 9.36 -2.99
C PHE A 168 -6.69 10.39 -4.08
N PRO A 169 -6.48 11.67 -3.73
CA PRO A 169 -6.35 12.74 -4.70
C PRO A 169 -5.14 12.57 -5.63
N GLU A 170 -4.07 11.96 -5.13
CA GLU A 170 -2.82 11.73 -5.86
C GLU A 170 -2.76 10.36 -6.58
N LEU A 171 -3.81 9.53 -6.50
CA LEU A 171 -3.75 8.17 -7.05
C LEU A 171 -3.76 8.19 -8.58
N GLU A 172 -2.73 7.56 -9.16
CA GLU A 172 -2.51 7.47 -10.60
C GLU A 172 -2.77 6.06 -11.13
N TYR A 173 -2.49 5.02 -10.32
CA TYR A 173 -2.64 3.62 -10.68
C TYR A 173 -3.38 2.83 -9.61
N CYS A 174 -4.47 2.15 -9.99
CA CYS A 174 -5.25 1.30 -9.10
C CYS A 174 -5.56 -0.06 -9.75
N ASP A 175 -5.20 -1.15 -9.06
CA ASP A 175 -5.62 -2.51 -9.42
C ASP A 175 -6.25 -3.22 -8.22
N LEU A 176 -7.56 -3.43 -8.32
CA LEU A 176 -8.39 -4.19 -7.38
C LEU A 176 -9.04 -5.40 -8.07
N SER A 177 -8.50 -5.87 -9.20
CA SER A 177 -9.05 -7.01 -9.92
C SER A 177 -9.07 -8.29 -9.08
N ARG A 178 -9.96 -9.23 -9.39
CA ARG A 178 -10.04 -10.53 -8.69
C ARG A 178 -10.36 -10.44 -7.18
N ASN A 179 -11.04 -9.38 -6.76
CA ASN A 179 -11.67 -9.26 -5.44
C ASN A 179 -13.14 -9.70 -5.47
N TYR A 180 -13.91 -9.50 -4.41
CA TYR A 180 -15.28 -10.01 -4.20
C TYR A 180 -16.34 -8.92 -4.22
N PHE A 181 -16.09 -7.81 -4.92
CA PHE A 181 -17.07 -6.75 -5.16
C PHE A 181 -18.24 -7.30 -5.99
N SER A 182 -19.20 -7.92 -5.31
CA SER A 182 -20.30 -8.64 -5.95
C SER A 182 -21.57 -7.82 -5.98
N SER A 183 -21.74 -6.86 -5.06
CA SER A 183 -22.87 -5.93 -4.98
C SER A 183 -22.43 -4.61 -4.33
N GLY A 184 -23.24 -3.56 -4.50
CA GLY A 184 -23.00 -2.25 -3.88
C GLY A 184 -22.35 -1.22 -4.80
N ILE A 185 -21.94 -0.10 -4.22
CA ILE A 185 -21.42 1.07 -4.93
C ILE A 185 -19.91 1.21 -4.69
N ILE A 186 -19.12 1.26 -5.75
CA ILE A 186 -17.70 1.63 -5.69
C ILE A 186 -17.56 3.09 -6.12
N ASN A 187 -17.14 3.97 -5.21
CA ASN A 187 -17.02 5.40 -5.45
C ASN A 187 -15.55 5.83 -5.52
N PHE A 188 -15.10 6.21 -6.72
CA PHE A 188 -13.76 6.74 -6.94
C PHE A 188 -13.76 8.27 -6.87
N ASN A 189 -13.09 8.82 -5.86
CA ASN A 189 -12.69 10.22 -5.81
C ASN A 189 -11.18 10.33 -6.07
N CYS A 190 -10.77 9.94 -7.28
CA CYS A 190 -9.35 9.90 -7.69
C CYS A 190 -9.18 10.71 -8.99
N PRO A 191 -9.11 12.06 -8.93
CA PRO A 191 -9.09 12.92 -10.12
C PRO A 191 -7.85 12.72 -11.00
N ASN A 192 -6.75 12.24 -10.42
CA ASN A 192 -5.48 11.99 -11.11
C ASN A 192 -5.34 10.56 -11.65
N LEU A 193 -6.37 9.72 -11.54
CA LEU A 193 -6.29 8.32 -11.92
C LEU A 193 -6.09 8.17 -13.44
N ILE A 194 -5.06 7.42 -13.82
CA ILE A 194 -4.65 7.15 -15.21
C ILE A 194 -4.99 5.70 -15.59
N HIS A 195 -4.79 4.78 -14.65
CA HIS A 195 -5.01 3.35 -14.84
C HIS A 195 -5.94 2.79 -13.76
N LEU A 196 -7.04 2.18 -14.19
CA LEU A 196 -7.97 1.49 -13.31
C LEU A 196 -8.26 0.06 -13.80
N ASN A 197 -7.96 -0.92 -12.96
CA ASN A 197 -8.33 -2.32 -13.16
C ASN A 197 -9.20 -2.81 -12.00
N ILE A 198 -10.48 -3.06 -12.29
CA ILE A 198 -11.49 -3.59 -11.37
C ILE A 198 -12.23 -4.76 -12.04
N SER A 199 -11.46 -5.60 -12.74
CA SER A 199 -11.99 -6.73 -13.49
C SER A 199 -12.09 -8.01 -12.67
N ASN A 200 -12.86 -8.96 -13.18
CA ASN A 200 -12.96 -10.32 -12.68
C ASN A 200 -13.36 -10.38 -11.20
N PHE A 201 -14.38 -9.60 -10.83
CA PHE A 201 -14.95 -9.71 -9.50
C PHE A 201 -15.51 -11.12 -9.30
N LYS A 202 -15.09 -11.74 -8.20
CA LYS A 202 -15.53 -13.06 -7.77
C LYS A 202 -16.92 -12.88 -7.17
N ASN A 203 -17.94 -13.39 -7.85
CA ASN A 203 -19.30 -13.36 -7.32
C ASN A 203 -19.40 -14.38 -6.19
N TYR A 204 -19.73 -13.91 -4.98
CA TYR A 204 -20.12 -14.78 -3.88
C TYR A 204 -21.57 -15.27 -4.04
N ASP A 205 -22.42 -14.45 -4.67
CA ASP A 205 -23.85 -14.72 -4.79
C ASP A 205 -24.30 -14.79 -6.27
N PRO A 206 -24.82 -15.94 -6.75
CA PRO A 206 -25.40 -16.07 -8.09
C PRO A 206 -26.67 -15.23 -8.29
N PHE A 207 -27.24 -14.64 -7.24
CA PHE A 207 -28.41 -13.75 -7.28
C PHE A 207 -28.06 -12.27 -7.17
N SER A 208 -26.77 -11.90 -7.14
CA SER A 208 -26.37 -10.51 -7.02
C SER A 208 -26.79 -9.67 -8.24
N PHE A 209 -27.32 -8.48 -7.98
CA PHE A 209 -27.86 -7.54 -8.96
C PHE A 209 -26.79 -6.70 -9.71
N GLY A 210 -25.52 -7.11 -9.64
CA GLY A 210 -24.40 -6.37 -10.20
C GLY A 210 -23.87 -5.29 -9.24
N CYS A 211 -22.71 -4.76 -9.57
CA CYS A 211 -22.09 -3.65 -8.86
C CYS A 211 -22.29 -2.36 -9.68
N ASP A 212 -22.49 -1.22 -9.01
CA ASP A 212 -22.47 0.09 -9.64
C ASP A 212 -21.12 0.76 -9.36
N ILE A 213 -20.53 1.37 -10.39
CA ILE A 213 -19.36 2.23 -10.22
C ILE A 213 -19.79 3.68 -10.37
N ILE A 214 -19.52 4.47 -9.34
CA ILE A 214 -19.69 5.93 -9.39
C ILE A 214 -18.33 6.61 -9.21
N GLY A 215 -18.24 7.87 -9.63
CA GLY A 215 -17.03 8.68 -9.44
C GLY A 215 -15.92 8.45 -10.47
N VAL A 216 -15.88 7.33 -11.20
CA VAL A 216 -14.98 7.16 -12.38
C VAL A 216 -15.07 8.31 -13.39
N PRO A 217 -16.24 8.91 -13.68
CA PRO A 217 -16.33 10.09 -14.56
C PRO A 217 -15.53 11.30 -14.07
N LYS A 218 -15.22 11.38 -12.77
CA LYS A 218 -14.39 12.46 -12.18
C LYS A 218 -12.90 12.27 -12.50
N SER A 219 -12.47 11.05 -12.85
CA SER A 219 -11.11 10.72 -13.27
C SER A 219 -10.88 11.11 -14.73
N THR A 220 -10.88 12.41 -15.02
CA THR A 220 -10.74 12.95 -16.39
C THR A 220 -9.39 12.62 -17.06
N ASN A 221 -8.43 12.10 -16.30
CA ASN A 221 -7.12 11.67 -16.78
C ASN A 221 -7.06 10.18 -17.15
N LEU A 222 -8.15 9.42 -17.01
CA LEU A 222 -8.13 7.98 -17.18
C LEU A 222 -7.83 7.58 -18.63
N GLU A 223 -6.78 6.80 -18.83
CA GLU A 223 -6.34 6.29 -20.13
C GLU A 223 -6.63 4.80 -20.31
N TYR A 224 -6.67 4.04 -19.21
CA TYR A 224 -6.96 2.61 -19.21
C TYR A 224 -8.04 2.28 -18.18
N LEU A 225 -9.11 1.63 -18.66
CA LEU A 225 -10.18 1.11 -17.82
C LEU A 225 -10.45 -0.36 -18.16
N ASN A 226 -10.26 -1.23 -17.17
CA ASN A 226 -10.66 -2.64 -17.26
C ASN A 226 -11.72 -2.97 -16.21
N ILE A 227 -12.93 -3.18 -16.71
CA ILE A 227 -14.12 -3.56 -15.94
C ILE A 227 -14.68 -4.91 -16.42
N GLY A 228 -13.90 -5.70 -17.16
CA GLY A 228 -14.37 -6.99 -17.69
C GLY A 228 -14.69 -8.01 -16.59
N LYS A 229 -15.69 -8.88 -16.82
CA LYS A 229 -16.09 -9.95 -15.88
C LYS A 229 -16.41 -9.45 -14.46
N ALA A 230 -17.05 -8.30 -14.32
CA ALA A 230 -17.32 -7.69 -13.03
C ALA A 230 -18.81 -7.34 -12.85
N THR A 231 -19.67 -8.03 -13.60
CA THR A 231 -21.15 -8.00 -13.50
C THR A 231 -21.79 -6.61 -13.56
N PHE A 232 -21.11 -5.62 -14.14
CA PHE A 232 -21.65 -4.28 -14.34
C PHE A 232 -22.87 -4.31 -15.27
N THR A 233 -23.98 -3.75 -14.82
CA THR A 233 -25.27 -3.70 -15.54
C THR A 233 -25.47 -2.38 -16.28
N SER A 234 -24.70 -1.33 -15.93
CA SER A 234 -24.64 -0.08 -16.66
C SER A 234 -23.21 0.47 -16.68
N ILE A 235 -22.87 1.10 -17.79
CA ILE A 235 -21.64 1.90 -17.98
C ILE A 235 -22.00 3.34 -18.34
N ASP A 236 -23.22 3.76 -18.04
CA ASP A 236 -23.65 5.14 -18.22
C ASP A 236 -22.71 6.03 -17.42
N SER A 237 -22.24 7.13 -18.03
CA SER A 237 -21.19 8.04 -17.52
C SER A 237 -19.74 7.76 -17.96
N LEU A 238 -19.43 6.71 -18.73
CA LEU A 238 -18.08 6.61 -19.35
C LEU A 238 -17.82 7.67 -20.43
N GLU A 239 -18.87 8.34 -20.93
CA GLU A 239 -18.79 9.41 -21.93
C GLU A 239 -17.91 10.61 -21.52
N PHE A 240 -17.67 10.80 -20.22
CA PHE A 240 -16.81 11.86 -19.70
C PHE A 240 -15.31 11.51 -19.77
N LEU A 241 -14.96 10.26 -20.08
CA LEU A 241 -13.57 9.78 -20.13
C LEU A 241 -12.90 10.10 -21.48
N THR A 242 -12.73 11.39 -21.75
CA THR A 242 -12.20 11.89 -23.04
C THR A 242 -10.77 11.45 -23.37
N LYS A 243 -9.99 11.00 -22.38
CA LYS A 243 -8.62 10.51 -22.56
C LYS A 243 -8.50 9.00 -22.65
N LEU A 244 -9.62 8.26 -22.61
CA LEU A 244 -9.60 6.81 -22.57
C LEU A 244 -9.02 6.24 -23.88
N LYS A 245 -7.93 5.48 -23.76
CA LYS A 245 -7.24 4.81 -24.87
C LYS A 245 -7.59 3.33 -24.94
N CYS A 246 -7.87 2.72 -23.78
CA CYS A 246 -8.17 1.30 -23.68
C CYS A 246 -9.37 1.09 -22.74
N LEU A 247 -10.39 0.39 -23.25
CA LEU A 247 -11.57 -0.02 -22.51
C LEU A 247 -11.77 -1.52 -22.67
N ASN A 248 -11.79 -2.25 -21.57
CA ASN A 248 -12.16 -3.66 -21.55
C ASN A 248 -13.44 -3.86 -20.73
N VAL A 249 -14.51 -4.29 -21.42
CA VAL A 249 -15.83 -4.61 -20.85
C VAL A 249 -16.21 -6.08 -21.04
N ILE A 250 -15.29 -6.92 -21.54
CA ILE A 250 -15.59 -8.30 -21.94
C ILE A 250 -16.03 -9.12 -20.74
N GLY A 251 -17.13 -9.88 -20.90
CA GLY A 251 -17.62 -10.82 -19.89
C GLY A 251 -18.48 -10.19 -18.79
N ASN A 252 -18.92 -8.95 -18.95
CA ASN A 252 -20.06 -8.43 -18.19
C ASN A 252 -21.37 -8.98 -18.75
N MET A 253 -22.39 -9.11 -17.89
CA MET A 253 -23.73 -9.54 -18.31
C MET A 253 -24.42 -8.36 -19.01
N SER A 254 -24.85 -8.59 -20.25
CA SER A 254 -25.62 -7.65 -21.07
C SER A 254 -27.07 -7.56 -20.63
#